data_AF-A0A0E3V5Q4-F1
#
_entry.id   AF-A0A0E3V5Q4-F1
#
_cell.length_a   1.000
_cell.length_b   1.000
_cell.length_c   1.000
_cell.angle_alpha   90.00
_cell.angle_beta   90.00
_cell.angle_gamma   90.00
#
_symmetry.space_group_name_H-M   'P 1'
#
loop_
_entity.id
_entity.type
_entity.pdbx_description
1 polymer ?
#
loop_
_entity_poly.entity_id
_entity_poly.type
_entity_poly.pdbx_seq_one_letter_code
_entity_poly.pdbx_strand_id
1 'polypeptide(L)'
;MKIKTGKEEIGYLLEKVIDTHERTTGQRIIRNTNPKNYEDIARLLSSISNELPNTAQQLDHDLYPPDPNPKQVDYPHRKYDITGVQVKDAYHQLVANPRSFLVDACYIYLYGVGRKGFSQNPRDTHLIEGVDASVALQLDEQEALRQQLATYQQEQLATTKQLKEDFRKKKRLLLVGLLLCLSLLGLISARWVADRNEWATVRKDLNILPYQPTQAEIDSLSGIWLYYTGAPQARANDPNRFHQVANNLVEISYKNGYFIFNRHGANIDHIGYMQFEAPALVSIYSRVKNNSGNVESPIHALLRLDKGKSYLTSIATTWSFDMGDGNDMIGIRNVFIKQGKGGSLEEITNTPENANCHCKIMKWVQSNNQIKTFQLKYRLLDTLANESLKALIDEKSILLREPREGVILTPALQKDKF
;
A
#
# COMPACT_ATOMS: atom_id res chain seq x y z
N MET A 1 28.57 -83.48 -2.16
CA MET A 1 27.49 -82.54 -2.51
C MET A 1 27.27 -82.61 -4.01
N LYS A 2 26.02 -82.58 -4.48
CA LYS A 2 25.74 -82.65 -5.93
C LYS A 2 25.52 -81.23 -6.45
N ILE A 3 26.40 -80.76 -7.33
CA ILE A 3 26.21 -79.49 -8.05
C ILE A 3 25.08 -79.70 -9.05
N LYS A 4 24.23 -78.68 -9.22
CA LYS A 4 23.29 -78.59 -10.34
C LYS A 4 24.01 -78.84 -11.67
N THR A 5 23.31 -79.45 -12.61
CA THR A 5 23.83 -79.75 -13.95
C THR A 5 22.88 -79.27 -15.02
N GLY A 6 23.39 -78.92 -16.20
CA GLY A 6 22.56 -78.61 -17.36
C GLY A 6 21.97 -77.20 -17.33
N LYS A 7 20.68 -77.06 -17.65
CA LYS A 7 20.00 -75.77 -17.86
C LYS A 7 20.04 -74.84 -16.66
N GLU A 8 19.79 -75.38 -15.46
CA GLU A 8 19.73 -74.59 -14.23
C GLU A 8 21.12 -74.08 -13.82
N GLU A 9 22.15 -74.90 -14.04
CA GLU A 9 23.55 -74.54 -13.76
C GLU A 9 24.00 -73.40 -14.67
N ILE A 10 23.88 -73.57 -15.98
CA ILE A 10 24.41 -72.57 -16.92
C ILE A 10 23.60 -71.28 -16.93
N GLY A 11 22.27 -71.36 -16.73
CA GLY A 11 21.42 -70.17 -16.65
C GLY A 11 21.82 -69.28 -15.47
N TYR A 12 21.99 -69.86 -14.29
CA TYR A 12 22.44 -69.14 -13.09
C TYR A 12 23.85 -68.56 -13.26
N LEU A 13 24.79 -69.36 -13.76
CA LEU A 13 26.16 -68.91 -13.99
C LEU A 13 26.20 -67.71 -14.95
N LEU A 14 25.45 -67.77 -16.05
CA LEU A 14 25.41 -66.67 -17.02
C LEU A 14 24.74 -65.42 -16.47
N GLU A 15 23.71 -65.55 -15.64
CA GLU A 15 23.13 -64.41 -14.91
C GLU A 15 24.18 -63.71 -14.03
N LYS A 16 24.95 -64.48 -13.26
CA LYS A 16 26.04 -63.93 -12.44
C LYS A 16 27.20 -63.38 -13.25
N VAL A 17 27.54 -63.99 -14.38
CA VAL A 17 28.56 -63.47 -15.32
C VAL A 17 28.12 -62.11 -15.84
N ILE A 18 26.86 -61.97 -16.26
CA ILE A 18 26.32 -60.69 -16.73
C ILE A 18 26.36 -59.65 -15.60
N ASP A 19 25.85 -59.96 -14.41
CA ASP A 19 25.85 -59.02 -13.28
C ASP A 19 27.28 -58.57 -12.90
N THR A 20 28.22 -59.51 -12.87
CA THR A 20 29.63 -59.24 -12.55
C THR A 20 30.28 -58.38 -13.63
N HIS A 21 29.98 -58.66 -14.90
CA HIS A 21 30.45 -57.88 -16.02
C HIS A 21 29.89 -56.46 -15.99
N GLU A 22 28.58 -56.27 -15.80
CA GLU A 22 27.93 -54.96 -15.72
C GLU A 22 28.48 -54.10 -14.58
N ARG A 23 28.78 -54.71 -13.42
CA ARG A 23 29.42 -54.01 -12.29
C ARG A 23 30.87 -53.63 -12.56
N THR A 24 31.61 -54.47 -13.29
CA THR A 24 33.04 -54.25 -13.55
C THR A 24 33.27 -53.24 -14.66
N THR A 25 32.45 -53.26 -15.72
CA THR A 25 32.60 -52.38 -16.88
C THR A 25 31.70 -51.14 -16.84
N GLY A 26 30.66 -51.15 -15.99
CA GLY A 26 29.63 -50.10 -15.96
C GLY A 26 28.70 -50.10 -17.16
N GLN A 27 28.84 -51.05 -18.09
CA GLN A 27 28.01 -51.16 -19.29
C GLN A 27 26.88 -52.15 -19.06
N ARG A 28 25.63 -51.73 -19.33
CA ARG A 28 24.44 -52.56 -19.14
C ARG A 28 24.17 -53.43 -20.37
N ILE A 29 24.01 -54.72 -20.16
CA ILE A 29 23.71 -55.71 -21.20
C ILE A 29 22.19 -55.80 -21.38
N ILE A 30 21.71 -55.60 -22.61
CA ILE A 30 20.28 -55.71 -22.93
C ILE A 30 19.91 -57.19 -23.07
N ARG A 31 19.30 -57.76 -22.03
CA ARG A 31 19.00 -59.19 -21.88
C ARG A 31 17.77 -59.68 -22.69
N ASN A 32 17.74 -59.43 -23.99
CA ASN A 32 16.68 -59.91 -24.90
C ASN A 32 17.16 -61.09 -25.77
N THR A 33 16.40 -61.46 -26.81
CA THR A 33 16.73 -62.58 -27.71
C THR A 33 17.71 -62.23 -28.84
N ASN A 34 18.27 -61.02 -28.87
CA ASN A 34 19.27 -60.62 -29.86
C ASN A 34 20.68 -61.12 -29.46
N PRO A 35 21.32 -62.02 -30.26
CA PRO A 35 22.64 -62.55 -29.95
C PRO A 35 23.74 -61.49 -29.80
N LYS A 36 23.63 -60.38 -30.54
CA LYS A 36 24.64 -59.30 -30.53
C LYS A 36 24.83 -58.67 -29.14
N ASN A 37 23.80 -58.69 -28.30
CA ASN A 37 23.88 -58.09 -26.97
C ASN A 37 24.77 -58.89 -26.02
N TYR A 38 25.07 -60.16 -26.34
CA TYR A 38 25.89 -61.04 -25.52
C TYR A 38 27.30 -61.20 -26.08
N GLU A 39 27.64 -60.49 -27.15
CA GLU A 39 28.89 -60.67 -27.89
C GLU A 39 30.12 -60.30 -27.04
N ASP A 40 30.02 -59.26 -26.21
CA ASP A 40 31.11 -58.83 -25.33
C ASP A 40 31.38 -59.87 -24.23
N ILE A 41 30.32 -60.45 -23.67
CA ILE A 41 30.41 -61.57 -22.73
C ILE A 41 30.98 -62.80 -23.42
N ALA A 42 30.54 -63.08 -24.64
CA ALA A 42 31.02 -64.21 -25.42
C ALA A 42 32.53 -64.09 -25.71
N ARG A 43 33.03 -62.90 -26.06
CA ARG A 43 34.46 -62.61 -26.23
C ARG A 43 35.25 -62.78 -24.94
N LEU A 44 34.70 -62.29 -23.82
CA LEU A 44 35.30 -62.43 -22.50
C LEU A 44 35.42 -63.90 -22.07
N LEU A 45 34.34 -64.67 -22.20
CA LEU A 45 34.39 -66.10 -21.88
C LEU A 45 35.28 -66.86 -22.87
N SER A 46 35.35 -66.40 -24.12
CA SER A 46 36.24 -66.97 -25.14
C SER A 46 37.73 -66.80 -24.83
N SER A 47 38.13 -65.66 -24.23
CA SER A 47 39.53 -65.48 -23.84
C SER A 47 39.93 -66.47 -22.74
N ILE A 48 38.99 -66.84 -21.87
CA ILE A 48 39.18 -67.86 -20.84
C ILE A 48 39.16 -69.27 -21.45
N SER A 49 38.15 -69.58 -22.26
CA SER A 49 37.94 -70.94 -22.77
C SER A 49 39.06 -71.41 -23.72
N ASN A 50 39.69 -70.50 -24.46
CA ASN A 50 40.82 -70.86 -25.33
C ASN A 50 42.12 -71.13 -24.58
N GLU A 51 42.25 -70.71 -23.32
CA GLU A 51 43.40 -71.03 -22.47
C GLU A 51 43.22 -72.33 -21.67
N LEU A 52 42.04 -72.95 -21.72
CA LEU A 52 41.75 -74.21 -21.01
C LEU A 52 42.73 -75.34 -21.34
N PRO A 53 43.19 -75.55 -22.60
CA PRO A 53 44.19 -76.59 -22.87
C PRO A 53 45.49 -76.48 -22.07
N ASN A 54 45.82 -75.27 -21.61
CA ASN A 54 47.07 -74.97 -20.91
C ASN A 54 46.90 -74.79 -19.39
N THR A 55 45.67 -74.69 -18.88
CA THR A 55 45.40 -74.22 -17.51
C THR A 55 44.73 -75.25 -16.58
N ALA A 56 44.51 -76.48 -17.06
CA ALA A 56 43.77 -77.53 -16.33
C ALA A 56 44.29 -77.81 -14.90
N GLN A 57 45.61 -77.86 -14.70
CA GLN A 57 46.18 -78.10 -13.36
C GLN A 57 46.15 -76.85 -12.48
N GLN A 58 46.28 -75.65 -13.07
CA GLN A 58 46.32 -74.38 -12.34
C GLN A 58 44.92 -73.97 -11.84
N LEU A 59 43.90 -74.17 -12.68
CA LEU A 59 42.55 -73.70 -12.42
C LEU A 59 41.58 -74.84 -12.04
N ASP A 60 42.09 -76.06 -11.87
CA ASP A 60 41.36 -77.27 -11.47
C ASP A 60 40.06 -77.48 -12.28
N HIS A 61 40.23 -77.76 -13.57
CA HIS A 61 39.15 -78.09 -14.50
C HIS A 61 39.49 -79.32 -15.35
N ASP A 62 38.56 -79.77 -16.19
CA ASP A 62 38.78 -80.95 -17.02
C ASP A 62 39.84 -80.73 -18.11
N LEU A 63 40.53 -81.79 -18.54
CA LEU A 63 41.57 -81.68 -19.57
C LEU A 63 40.95 -81.40 -20.95
N TYR A 64 41.36 -80.31 -21.58
CA TYR A 64 40.96 -79.95 -22.93
C TYR A 64 42.12 -80.19 -23.92
N PRO A 65 41.93 -80.97 -24.99
CA PRO A 65 43.00 -81.21 -25.94
C PRO A 65 43.38 -79.94 -26.72
N PRO A 66 44.67 -79.69 -27.00
CA PRO A 66 45.08 -78.53 -27.80
C PRO A 66 44.45 -78.54 -29.20
N ASP A 67 44.42 -77.37 -29.84
CA ASP A 67 43.96 -77.26 -31.23
C ASP A 67 44.99 -77.89 -32.17
N PRO A 68 44.62 -78.91 -32.97
CA PRO A 68 45.54 -79.52 -33.93
C PRO A 68 45.95 -78.60 -35.09
N ASN A 69 45.31 -77.43 -35.27
CA ASN A 69 45.61 -76.50 -36.37
C ASN A 69 46.05 -75.12 -35.84
N PRO A 70 47.37 -74.85 -35.70
CA PRO A 70 47.90 -73.66 -35.01
C PRO A 70 47.84 -72.37 -35.83
N LYS A 71 46.96 -72.27 -36.83
CA LYS A 71 46.76 -71.01 -37.57
C LYS A 71 46.13 -69.99 -36.62
N GLN A 72 46.72 -68.79 -36.52
CA GLN A 72 46.12 -67.66 -35.81
C GLN A 72 44.83 -67.26 -36.54
N VAL A 73 43.72 -67.88 -36.14
CA VAL A 73 42.38 -67.52 -36.57
C VAL A 73 41.80 -66.54 -35.55
N ASP A 74 41.23 -65.45 -36.04
CA ASP A 74 40.59 -64.46 -35.19
C ASP A 74 39.27 -65.01 -34.61
N TYR A 75 38.84 -64.44 -33.49
CA TYR A 75 37.51 -64.70 -32.93
C TYR A 75 36.43 -64.41 -34.00
N PRO A 76 35.41 -65.28 -34.18
CA PRO A 76 35.03 -66.42 -33.35
C PRO A 76 35.42 -67.79 -33.95
N HIS A 77 36.59 -67.92 -34.57
CA HIS A 77 36.97 -69.12 -35.33
C HIS A 77 37.93 -70.07 -34.61
N ARG A 78 38.33 -69.79 -33.37
CA ARG A 78 39.18 -70.69 -32.57
C ARG A 78 38.35 -71.85 -32.00
N LYS A 79 38.98 -73.01 -31.78
CA LYS A 79 38.31 -74.25 -31.33
C LYS A 79 37.40 -74.08 -30.11
N TYR A 80 37.80 -73.25 -29.15
CA TYR A 80 37.07 -73.03 -27.90
C TYR A 80 36.35 -71.68 -27.84
N ASP A 81 36.20 -70.97 -28.96
CA ASP A 81 35.41 -69.74 -28.97
C ASP A 81 33.94 -70.00 -28.61
N ILE A 82 33.43 -69.12 -27.75
CA ILE A 82 32.06 -69.01 -27.32
C ILE A 82 31.45 -67.83 -28.08
N THR A 83 30.33 -68.06 -28.77
CA THR A 83 29.63 -67.04 -29.56
C THR A 83 28.47 -66.41 -28.79
N GLY A 84 28.07 -65.18 -29.15
CA GLY A 84 26.91 -64.51 -28.54
C GLY A 84 25.62 -65.33 -28.65
N VAL A 85 25.48 -66.15 -29.70
CA VAL A 85 24.35 -67.09 -29.85
C VAL A 85 24.37 -68.16 -28.77
N GLN A 86 25.53 -68.75 -28.48
CA GLN A 86 25.67 -69.78 -27.45
C GLN A 86 25.42 -69.23 -26.05
N VAL A 87 25.88 -68.01 -25.76
CA VAL A 87 25.59 -67.33 -24.48
C VAL A 87 24.10 -67.04 -24.36
N LYS A 88 23.49 -66.46 -25.40
CA LYS A 88 22.06 -66.15 -25.44
C LYS A 88 21.21 -67.41 -25.25
N ASP A 89 21.45 -68.46 -26.03
CA ASP A 89 20.64 -69.69 -25.97
C ASP A 89 20.81 -70.42 -24.62
N ALA A 90 22.01 -70.39 -24.02
CA ALA A 90 22.24 -70.96 -22.71
C ALA A 90 21.61 -70.12 -21.58
N TYR A 91 21.69 -68.79 -21.65
CA TYR A 91 21.09 -67.86 -20.69
C TYR A 91 19.55 -67.99 -20.66
N HIS A 92 18.92 -68.07 -21.84
CA HIS A 92 17.47 -68.32 -21.96
C HIS A 92 17.09 -69.80 -21.76
N GLN A 93 18.01 -70.63 -21.26
CA GLN A 93 17.79 -72.05 -20.91
C GLN A 93 17.27 -72.92 -22.07
N LEU A 94 17.58 -72.54 -23.32
CA LEU A 94 17.21 -73.27 -24.52
C LEU A 94 18.12 -74.49 -24.76
N VAL A 95 19.33 -74.49 -24.19
CA VAL A 95 20.32 -75.57 -24.35
C VAL A 95 20.26 -76.55 -23.19
N ALA A 96 19.85 -77.80 -23.46
CA ALA A 96 19.76 -78.85 -22.43
C ALA A 96 21.13 -79.27 -21.88
N ASN A 97 22.12 -79.41 -22.75
CA ASN A 97 23.49 -79.82 -22.41
C ASN A 97 24.47 -78.73 -22.88
N PRO A 98 24.80 -77.74 -22.04
CA PRO A 98 25.74 -76.69 -22.39
C PRO A 98 27.13 -77.30 -22.64
N ARG A 99 27.91 -76.67 -23.54
CA ARG A 99 29.27 -77.14 -23.83
C ARG A 99 30.13 -77.01 -22.58
N SER A 100 30.91 -78.04 -22.25
CA SER A 100 31.68 -78.07 -20.99
C SER A 100 32.61 -76.86 -20.85
N PHE A 101 33.30 -76.46 -21.93
CA PHE A 101 34.20 -75.30 -21.90
C PHE A 101 33.49 -73.96 -21.63
N LEU A 102 32.20 -73.84 -21.95
CA LEU A 102 31.40 -72.66 -21.60
C LEU A 102 31.11 -72.65 -20.10
N VAL A 103 30.78 -73.81 -19.54
CA VAL A 103 30.53 -73.96 -18.11
C VAL A 103 31.80 -73.65 -17.31
N ASP A 104 32.94 -74.25 -17.69
CA ASP A 104 34.23 -73.99 -17.04
C ASP A 104 34.66 -72.53 -17.17
N ALA A 105 34.48 -71.89 -18.34
CA ALA A 105 34.78 -70.48 -18.50
C ALA A 105 33.96 -69.58 -17.55
N CYS A 106 32.67 -69.92 -17.31
CA CYS A 106 31.84 -69.18 -16.35
C CYS A 106 32.32 -69.38 -14.90
N TYR A 107 32.64 -70.61 -14.50
CA TYR A 107 33.17 -70.88 -13.16
C TYR A 107 34.50 -70.16 -12.93
N ILE A 108 35.41 -70.21 -13.91
CA ILE A 108 36.70 -69.53 -13.82
C ILE A 108 36.52 -68.02 -13.71
N TYR A 109 35.63 -67.42 -14.51
CA TYR A 109 35.37 -65.99 -14.46
C TYR A 109 34.82 -65.54 -13.09
N LEU A 110 33.89 -66.30 -12.52
CA LEU A 110 33.21 -65.94 -11.28
C LEU A 110 33.98 -66.29 -10.01
N TYR A 111 34.66 -67.43 -10.01
CA TYR A 111 35.23 -68.03 -8.80
C TYR A 111 36.73 -68.31 -8.89
N GLY A 112 37.35 -68.09 -10.06
CA GLY A 112 38.79 -68.28 -10.30
C GLY A 112 39.23 -69.74 -10.42
N VAL A 113 38.30 -70.69 -10.41
CA VAL A 113 38.53 -72.13 -10.57
C VAL A 113 37.46 -72.69 -11.49
N GLY A 114 37.76 -73.77 -12.21
CA GLY A 114 36.75 -74.45 -13.03
C GLY A 114 35.77 -75.28 -12.22
N ARG A 115 34.82 -75.87 -12.93
CA ARG A 115 33.69 -76.63 -12.38
C ARG A 115 34.17 -77.77 -11.47
N LYS A 116 35.25 -78.44 -11.84
CA LYS A 116 35.82 -79.55 -11.07
C LYS A 116 36.38 -79.08 -9.73
N GLY A 117 37.16 -78.00 -9.70
CA GLY A 117 37.67 -77.40 -8.47
C GLY A 117 36.56 -76.80 -7.61
N PHE A 118 35.57 -76.16 -8.23
CA PHE A 118 34.39 -75.65 -7.53
C PHE A 118 33.62 -76.78 -6.82
N SER A 119 33.55 -77.97 -7.41
CA SER A 119 32.87 -79.13 -6.80
C SER A 119 33.52 -79.66 -5.52
N GLN A 120 34.81 -79.39 -5.33
CA GLN A 120 35.53 -79.78 -4.11
C GLN A 120 35.28 -78.80 -2.97
N ASN A 121 35.01 -77.52 -3.28
CA ASN A 121 34.74 -76.48 -2.28
C ASN A 121 33.73 -75.45 -2.81
N PRO A 122 32.42 -75.77 -2.82
CA PRO A 122 31.40 -74.91 -3.39
C PRO A 122 31.24 -73.64 -2.56
N ARG A 123 31.51 -72.48 -3.16
CA ARG A 123 31.37 -71.17 -2.51
C ARG A 123 29.98 -70.56 -2.66
N ASP A 124 29.16 -71.11 -3.57
CA ASP A 124 27.82 -70.60 -3.87
C ASP A 124 26.75 -71.67 -3.60
N THR A 125 25.88 -71.38 -2.63
CA THR A 125 24.83 -72.30 -2.19
C THR A 125 23.72 -72.47 -3.22
N HIS A 126 23.55 -71.54 -4.18
CA HIS A 126 22.51 -71.63 -5.22
C HIS A 126 22.83 -72.65 -6.31
N LEU A 127 24.10 -73.06 -6.44
CA LEU A 127 24.58 -74.06 -7.39
C LEU A 127 24.55 -75.49 -6.82
N ILE A 128 24.10 -75.68 -5.57
CA ILE A 128 23.97 -76.98 -4.90
C ILE A 128 22.53 -77.48 -5.03
N GLU A 129 22.33 -78.76 -5.40
CA GLU A 129 21.00 -79.38 -5.40
C GLU A 129 20.43 -79.49 -3.98
N GLY A 130 19.20 -79.00 -3.74
CA GLY A 130 18.46 -79.21 -2.48
C GLY A 130 18.30 -78.02 -1.52
N VAL A 131 18.56 -76.77 -1.97
CA VAL A 131 18.27 -75.55 -1.18
C VAL A 131 17.04 -74.82 -1.77
N ASP A 132 15.96 -74.67 -0.99
CA ASP A 132 14.69 -74.06 -1.41
C ASP A 132 14.84 -72.56 -1.76
N ALA A 133 14.90 -72.27 -3.06
CA ALA A 133 15.13 -70.92 -3.60
C ALA A 133 13.98 -69.91 -3.36
N SER A 134 12.80 -70.37 -2.93
CA SER A 134 11.63 -69.52 -2.68
C SER A 134 11.73 -68.69 -1.39
N VAL A 135 12.45 -69.17 -0.38
CA VAL A 135 12.58 -68.51 0.93
C VAL A 135 13.58 -67.36 0.88
N ALA A 136 14.68 -67.51 0.13
CA ALA A 136 15.68 -66.45 -0.05
C ALA A 136 15.10 -65.25 -0.81
N LEU A 137 14.26 -65.51 -1.82
CA LEU A 137 13.64 -64.46 -2.64
C LEU A 137 12.61 -63.64 -1.85
N GLN A 138 11.88 -64.27 -0.91
CA GLN A 138 10.95 -63.58 -0.01
C GLN A 138 11.65 -62.70 1.03
N LEU A 139 12.84 -63.11 1.50
CA LEU A 139 13.65 -62.31 2.43
C LEU A 139 14.19 -61.05 1.75
N ASP A 140 14.68 -61.16 0.51
CA ASP A 140 15.16 -60.01 -0.27
C ASP A 140 14.04 -59.01 -0.58
N GLU A 141 12.83 -59.47 -0.95
CA GLU A 141 11.67 -58.59 -1.14
C GLU A 141 11.25 -57.89 0.16
N GLN A 142 11.30 -58.60 1.30
CA GLN A 142 10.96 -58.02 2.60
C GLN A 142 11.97 -56.94 3.01
N GLU A 143 13.25 -57.13 2.74
CA GLU A 143 14.29 -56.12 3.00
C GLU A 143 14.15 -54.91 2.07
N ALA A 144 13.86 -55.10 0.79
CA ALA A 144 13.62 -54.01 -0.16
C ALA A 144 12.40 -53.15 0.23
N LEU A 145 11.30 -53.78 0.65
CA LEU A 145 10.11 -53.07 1.14
C LEU A 145 10.38 -52.30 2.44
N ARG A 146 11.18 -52.87 3.35
CA ARG A 146 11.60 -52.16 4.58
C ARG A 146 12.45 -50.93 4.27
N GLN A 147 13.34 -51.02 3.28
CA GLN A 147 14.13 -49.88 2.84
C GLN A 147 13.25 -48.79 2.21
N GLN A 148 12.27 -49.15 1.37
CA GLN A 148 11.31 -48.19 0.80
C GLN A 148 10.43 -47.50 1.86
N LEU A 149 10.00 -48.24 2.88
CA LEU A 149 9.26 -47.64 4.00
C LEU A 149 10.12 -46.67 4.80
N ALA A 150 11.40 -47.01 5.03
CA ALA A 150 12.33 -46.13 5.73
C ALA A 150 12.60 -44.83 4.96
N THR A 151 12.79 -44.91 3.63
CA THR A 151 12.96 -43.71 2.79
C THR A 151 11.70 -42.85 2.77
N TYR A 152 10.52 -43.46 2.61
CA TYR A 152 9.25 -42.73 2.65
C TYR A 152 9.00 -42.04 3.99
N GLN A 153 9.33 -42.70 5.11
CA GLN A 153 9.24 -42.09 6.44
C GLN A 153 10.22 -40.92 6.60
N GLN A 154 11.44 -41.04 6.08
CA GLN A 154 12.41 -39.95 6.09
C GLN A 154 11.94 -38.75 5.24
N GLU A 155 11.38 -39.00 4.06
CA GLU A 155 10.80 -37.96 3.20
C GLU A 155 9.63 -37.25 3.90
N GLN A 156 8.69 -37.99 4.50
CA GLN A 156 7.60 -37.38 5.26
C GLN A 156 8.11 -36.53 6.45
N LEU A 157 9.12 -37.00 7.18
CA LEU A 157 9.74 -36.25 8.26
C LEU A 157 10.42 -34.97 7.73
N ALA A 158 11.07 -35.02 6.58
CA ALA A 158 11.68 -33.85 5.94
C ALA A 158 10.62 -32.84 5.48
N THR A 159 9.57 -33.30 4.79
CA THR A 159 8.46 -32.43 4.32
C THR A 159 7.71 -31.80 5.48
N THR A 160 7.42 -32.56 6.55
CA THR A 160 6.74 -32.01 7.74
C THR A 160 7.61 -31.00 8.49
N LYS A 161 8.94 -31.20 8.55
CA LYS A 161 9.86 -30.19 9.09
C LYS A 161 9.86 -28.91 8.25
N GLN A 162 9.96 -29.02 6.92
CA GLN A 162 9.91 -27.87 6.01
C GLN A 162 8.59 -27.08 6.14
N LEU A 163 7.45 -27.77 6.14
CA LEU A 163 6.13 -27.14 6.33
C LEU A 163 6.02 -26.39 7.66
N LYS A 164 6.54 -26.98 8.76
CA LYS A 164 6.55 -26.32 10.07
C LYS A 164 7.43 -25.07 10.09
N GLU A 165 8.59 -25.12 9.45
CA GLU A 165 9.48 -23.97 9.34
C GLU A 165 8.86 -22.85 8.50
N ASP A 166 8.26 -23.18 7.36
CA ASP A 166 7.61 -22.20 6.50
C ASP A 166 6.38 -21.59 7.16
N PHE A 167 5.58 -22.38 7.88
CA PHE A 167 4.47 -21.87 8.67
C PHE A 167 4.97 -20.94 9.79
N ARG A 168 6.06 -21.30 10.48
CA ARG A 168 6.67 -20.45 11.51
C ARG A 168 7.18 -19.13 10.92
N LYS A 169 7.82 -19.15 9.74
CA LYS A 169 8.28 -17.94 9.02
C LYS A 169 7.10 -17.06 8.62
N LYS A 170 6.06 -17.61 8.00
CA LYS A 170 4.84 -16.88 7.62
C LYS A 170 4.12 -16.27 8.82
N LYS A 171 3.97 -17.03 9.91
CA LYS A 171 3.40 -16.54 11.17
C LYS A 171 4.21 -15.39 11.76
N ARG A 172 5.55 -15.48 11.74
CA ARG A 172 6.43 -14.41 12.21
C ARG A 172 6.30 -13.15 11.34
N LEU A 173 6.28 -13.29 10.02
CA LEU A 173 6.07 -12.17 9.09
C LEU A 173 4.71 -11.50 9.30
N LEU A 174 3.64 -12.29 9.48
CA LEU A 174 2.31 -11.76 9.78
C LEU A 174 2.29 -10.98 11.10
N LEU A 175 2.89 -11.54 12.16
CA LEU A 175 3.00 -10.87 13.47
C LEU A 175 3.79 -9.56 13.39
N VAL A 176 4.92 -9.56 12.68
CA VAL A 176 5.71 -8.34 12.46
C VAL A 176 4.90 -7.31 11.67
N GLY A 177 4.22 -7.73 10.60
CA GLY A 177 3.34 -6.85 9.83
C GLY A 177 2.22 -6.25 10.66
N LEU A 178 1.55 -7.06 11.49
CA LEU A 178 0.49 -6.61 12.39
C LEU A 178 1.02 -5.61 13.43
N LEU A 179 2.19 -5.89 14.04
CA LEU A 179 2.83 -4.98 15.00
C LEU A 179 3.20 -3.64 14.36
N LEU A 180 3.71 -3.67 13.12
CA LEU A 180 3.99 -2.45 12.37
C LEU A 180 2.70 -1.66 12.10
N CYS A 181 1.63 -2.32 11.63
CA CYS A 181 0.34 -1.65 11.44
C CYS A 181 -0.22 -1.04 12.73
N LEU A 182 -0.14 -1.76 13.86
CA LEU A 182 -0.59 -1.24 15.16
C LEU A 182 0.25 -0.07 15.63
N SER A 183 1.57 -0.11 15.43
CA SER A 183 2.46 1.00 15.75
C SER A 183 2.13 2.24 14.92
N LEU A 184 1.89 2.08 13.61
CA LEU A 184 1.50 3.17 12.72
C LEU A 184 0.15 3.76 13.12
N LEU A 185 -0.84 2.92 13.43
CA LEU A 185 -2.14 3.36 13.93
C LEU A 185 -1.99 4.15 15.23
N GLY A 186 -1.17 3.65 16.17
CA GLY A 186 -0.87 4.34 17.42
C GLY A 186 -0.26 5.72 17.20
N LEU A 187 0.71 5.84 16.28
CA LEU A 187 1.32 7.12 15.92
C LEU A 187 0.33 8.10 15.30
N ILE A 188 -0.51 7.64 14.35
CA ILE A 188 -1.54 8.47 13.72
C ILE A 188 -2.57 8.94 14.75
N SER A 189 -3.04 8.03 15.61
CA SER A 189 -3.99 8.38 16.67
C SER A 189 -3.39 9.36 17.68
N ALA A 190 -2.13 9.16 18.10
CA ALA A 190 -1.44 10.09 18.98
C ALA A 190 -1.29 11.47 18.35
N ARG A 191 -0.90 11.55 17.06
CA ARG A 191 -0.79 12.82 16.34
C ARG A 191 -2.15 13.51 16.19
N TRP A 192 -3.19 12.75 15.86
CA TRP A 192 -4.55 13.28 15.77
C TRP A 192 -5.03 13.85 17.10
N VAL A 193 -4.77 13.17 18.23
CA VAL A 193 -5.10 13.70 19.56
C VAL A 193 -4.31 14.97 19.87
N ALA A 194 -3.01 15.00 19.55
CA ALA A 194 -2.18 16.19 19.75
C ALA A 194 -2.71 17.40 18.94
N ASP A 195 -2.98 17.22 17.64
CA ASP A 195 -3.53 18.27 16.79
C ASP A 195 -4.91 18.74 17.30
N ARG A 196 -5.73 17.81 17.81
CA ARG A 196 -7.05 18.15 18.38
C ARG A 196 -6.91 18.98 19.66
N ASN A 197 -5.92 18.67 20.49
CA ASN A 197 -5.64 19.41 21.72
C ASN A 197 -5.06 20.79 21.40
N GLU A 198 -4.09 20.88 20.48
CA GLU A 198 -3.58 22.17 19.99
C GLU A 198 -4.70 23.04 19.46
N TRP A 199 -5.59 22.48 18.63
CA TRP A 199 -6.74 23.21 18.10
C TRP A 199 -7.79 23.57 19.17
N ALA A 200 -7.93 22.76 20.22
CA ALA A 200 -8.79 23.09 21.35
C ALA A 200 -8.20 24.24 22.18
N THR A 201 -6.88 24.25 22.39
CA THR A 201 -6.14 25.34 23.05
C THR A 201 -6.27 26.63 22.26
N VAL A 202 -6.02 26.62 20.95
CA VAL A 202 -6.18 27.80 20.09
C VAL A 202 -7.61 28.35 20.15
N ARG A 203 -8.62 27.48 20.08
CA ARG A 203 -10.02 27.91 20.19
C ARG A 203 -10.34 28.56 21.54
N LYS A 204 -9.77 28.03 22.62
CA LYS A 204 -9.93 28.57 23.97
C LYS A 204 -9.20 29.90 24.13
N ASP A 205 -7.93 29.96 23.74
CA ASP A 205 -7.07 31.13 23.96
C ASP A 205 -7.51 32.33 23.11
N LEU A 206 -7.96 32.09 21.89
CA LEU A 206 -8.46 33.12 20.98
C LEU A 206 -9.97 33.37 21.11
N ASN A 207 -10.66 32.70 22.05
CA ASN A 207 -12.13 32.74 22.18
C ASN A 207 -12.83 32.61 20.82
N ILE A 208 -12.47 31.58 20.06
CA ILE A 208 -13.10 31.30 18.76
C ILE A 208 -14.40 30.57 19.03
N LEU A 209 -15.53 31.16 18.61
CA LEU A 209 -16.87 30.62 18.81
C LEU A 209 -17.18 30.28 20.29
N PRO A 210 -17.00 31.25 21.23
CA PRO A 210 -17.10 30.98 22.66
C PRO A 210 -18.55 30.74 23.11
N TYR A 211 -19.52 31.21 22.33
CA TYR A 211 -20.94 31.05 22.56
C TYR A 211 -21.61 30.36 21.37
N GLN A 212 -22.55 29.45 21.67
CA GLN A 212 -23.38 28.78 20.67
C GLN A 212 -24.74 29.48 20.58
N PRO A 213 -25.00 30.27 19.52
CA PRO A 213 -26.22 31.04 19.42
C PRO A 213 -27.45 30.16 19.21
N THR A 214 -28.56 30.60 19.77
CA THR A 214 -29.87 29.99 19.53
C THR A 214 -30.35 30.26 18.10
N GLN A 215 -31.29 29.47 17.59
CA GLN A 215 -31.88 29.72 16.26
C GLN A 215 -32.52 31.11 16.16
N ALA A 216 -33.13 31.60 17.25
CA ALA A 216 -33.71 32.94 17.28
C ALA A 216 -32.64 34.03 17.13
N GLU A 217 -31.48 33.87 17.77
CA GLU A 217 -30.34 34.77 17.62
C GLU A 217 -29.78 34.72 16.19
N ILE A 218 -29.63 33.53 15.62
CA ILE A 218 -29.20 33.33 14.23
C ILE A 218 -30.14 34.04 13.25
N ASP A 219 -31.45 33.87 13.43
CA ASP A 219 -32.48 34.47 12.59
C ASP A 219 -32.57 36.00 12.74
N SER A 220 -32.25 36.50 13.94
CA SER A 220 -32.25 37.92 14.25
C SER A 220 -31.14 38.65 13.49
N LEU A 221 -29.96 38.01 13.35
CA LEU A 221 -28.81 38.62 12.71
C LEU A 221 -28.71 38.33 11.20
N SER A 222 -29.03 37.11 10.77
CA SER A 222 -28.93 36.72 9.36
C SER A 222 -29.84 37.56 8.46
N GLY A 223 -29.34 37.90 7.27
CA GLY A 223 -30.10 38.61 6.24
C GLY A 223 -29.32 39.75 5.58
N ILE A 224 -30.07 40.60 4.88
CA ILE A 224 -29.56 41.78 4.18
C ILE A 224 -29.82 43.03 5.01
N TRP A 225 -28.80 43.87 5.15
CA TRP A 225 -28.82 45.06 6.00
C TRP A 225 -28.31 46.28 5.23
N LEU A 226 -28.97 47.42 5.40
CA LEU A 226 -28.33 48.70 5.12
C LEU A 226 -27.35 49.01 6.24
N TYR A 227 -26.14 49.42 5.86
CA TYR A 227 -25.08 49.76 6.78
C TYR A 227 -24.63 51.21 6.54
N TYR A 228 -24.77 52.03 7.57
CA TYR A 228 -24.34 53.43 7.56
C TYR A 228 -23.14 53.60 8.46
N THR A 229 -22.13 54.31 7.94
CA THR A 229 -20.92 54.70 8.67
C THR A 229 -20.67 56.17 8.43
N GLY A 230 -20.31 56.90 9.49
CA GLY A 230 -19.65 58.20 9.32
C GLY A 230 -18.38 58.01 8.50
N ALA A 231 -18.07 58.97 7.64
CA ALA A 231 -16.99 58.86 6.66
C ALA A 231 -15.86 59.86 6.89
N PRO A 232 -15.08 59.76 7.99
CA PRO A 232 -13.76 60.37 8.06
C PRO A 232 -12.77 59.80 7.01
N GLN A 233 -13.25 58.86 6.18
CA GLN A 233 -12.63 58.23 5.01
C GLN A 233 -12.37 59.16 3.83
N ALA A 234 -12.81 60.42 3.90
CA ALA A 234 -12.44 61.44 2.93
C ALA A 234 -11.07 62.03 3.27
N ARG A 235 -10.31 62.35 2.22
CA ARG A 235 -8.91 62.82 2.30
C ARG A 235 -8.77 64.04 3.20
N ALA A 236 -7.60 64.26 3.81
CA ALA A 236 -7.34 65.40 4.70
C ALA A 236 -7.74 66.77 4.17
N ASN A 237 -7.68 66.93 2.85
CA ASN A 237 -8.00 68.14 2.10
C ASN A 237 -9.49 68.29 1.75
N ASP A 238 -10.36 67.34 2.12
CA ASP A 238 -11.82 67.50 2.01
C ASP A 238 -12.35 68.21 3.27
N PRO A 239 -12.80 69.48 3.17
CA PRO A 239 -13.30 70.24 4.33
C PRO A 239 -14.54 69.62 4.96
N ASN A 240 -15.28 68.78 4.21
CA ASN A 240 -16.50 68.14 4.67
C ASN A 240 -16.26 66.69 5.11
N ARG A 241 -15.01 66.23 5.25
CA ARG A 241 -14.71 64.81 5.56
C ARG A 241 -15.44 64.29 6.80
N PHE A 242 -15.59 65.10 7.85
CA PHE A 242 -16.28 64.67 9.07
C PHE A 242 -17.81 64.73 8.96
N HIS A 243 -18.34 65.39 7.93
CA HIS A 243 -19.77 65.52 7.64
C HIS A 243 -20.19 64.64 6.46
N GLN A 244 -19.39 63.66 6.07
CA GLN A 244 -19.76 62.67 5.07
C GLN A 244 -20.25 61.38 5.70
N VAL A 245 -21.19 60.73 5.01
CA VAL A 245 -21.73 59.42 5.36
C VAL A 245 -21.67 58.51 4.14
N ALA A 246 -21.31 57.25 4.35
CA ALA A 246 -21.40 56.21 3.33
C ALA A 246 -22.55 55.26 3.66
N ASN A 247 -23.44 55.05 2.68
CA ASN A 247 -24.43 53.98 2.75
C ASN A 247 -23.90 52.75 2.00
N ASN A 248 -23.96 51.61 2.67
CA ASN A 248 -23.44 50.32 2.22
C ASN A 248 -24.54 49.27 2.35
N LEU A 249 -24.32 48.11 1.73
CA LEU A 249 -25.17 46.93 1.89
C LEU A 249 -24.37 45.80 2.51
N VAL A 250 -24.89 45.16 3.54
CA VAL A 250 -24.25 44.03 4.22
C VAL A 250 -25.12 42.79 4.06
N GLU A 251 -24.48 41.69 3.66
CA GLU A 251 -25.03 40.35 3.71
C GLU A 251 -24.41 39.59 4.88
N ILE A 252 -25.27 39.06 5.75
CA ILE A 252 -24.88 38.26 6.90
C ILE A 252 -25.50 36.87 6.77
N SER A 253 -24.67 35.84 6.68
CA SER A 253 -25.13 34.44 6.56
C SER A 253 -24.46 33.54 7.59
N TYR A 254 -25.23 32.67 8.24
CA TYR A 254 -24.72 31.77 9.27
C TYR A 254 -24.05 30.52 8.65
N LYS A 255 -22.87 30.15 9.16
CA LYS A 255 -22.11 28.98 8.75
C LYS A 255 -21.24 28.47 9.88
N ASN A 256 -21.36 27.18 10.23
CA ASN A 256 -20.44 26.46 11.13
C ASN A 256 -20.17 27.16 12.48
N GLY A 257 -21.18 27.78 13.10
CA GLY A 257 -21.04 28.45 14.40
C GLY A 257 -20.81 29.96 14.34
N TYR A 258 -20.35 30.52 13.21
CA TYR A 258 -20.14 31.95 12.99
C TYR A 258 -21.01 32.46 11.83
N PHE A 259 -20.92 33.76 11.55
CA PHE A 259 -21.56 34.38 10.40
C PHE A 259 -20.51 34.88 9.43
N ILE A 260 -20.72 34.69 8.14
CA ILE A 260 -19.98 35.36 7.09
C ILE A 260 -20.53 36.78 6.96
N PHE A 261 -19.63 37.76 6.88
CA PHE A 261 -19.95 39.16 6.71
C PHE A 261 -19.40 39.63 5.37
N ASN A 262 -20.28 40.04 4.46
CA ASN A 262 -19.91 40.66 3.19
C ASN A 262 -20.51 42.06 3.15
N ARG A 263 -19.67 43.10 3.07
CA ARG A 263 -20.12 44.49 2.91
C ARG A 263 -19.80 44.95 1.50
N HIS A 264 -20.83 45.36 0.77
CA HIS A 264 -20.71 46.08 -0.49
C HIS A 264 -20.72 47.57 -0.19
N GLY A 265 -19.66 48.27 -0.56
CA GLY A 265 -19.55 49.71 -0.36
C GLY A 265 -19.48 50.47 -1.67
N ALA A 266 -19.63 51.80 -1.60
CA ALA A 266 -19.62 52.65 -2.81
C ALA A 266 -18.37 52.43 -3.67
N ASN A 267 -17.20 52.37 -3.02
CA ASN A 267 -15.91 52.16 -3.68
C ASN A 267 -15.18 50.90 -3.19
N ILE A 268 -15.41 50.50 -1.93
CA ILE A 268 -14.61 49.49 -1.24
C ILE A 268 -15.53 48.46 -0.60
N ASP A 269 -15.39 47.21 -1.07
CA ASP A 269 -16.06 46.05 -0.49
C ASP A 269 -15.22 45.46 0.65
N HIS A 270 -15.88 44.96 1.69
CA HIS A 270 -15.24 44.22 2.78
C HIS A 270 -15.76 42.79 2.87
N ILE A 271 -14.89 41.91 3.32
CA ILE A 271 -15.21 40.52 3.69
C ILE A 271 -14.76 40.26 5.12
N GLY A 272 -15.44 39.37 5.82
CA GLY A 272 -15.20 39.15 7.23
C GLY A 272 -16.08 38.08 7.85
N TYR A 273 -16.10 38.08 9.17
CA TYR A 273 -16.96 37.21 9.97
C TYR A 273 -17.54 37.95 11.17
N MET A 274 -18.61 37.40 11.71
CA MET A 274 -19.18 37.80 12.99
C MET A 274 -19.36 36.56 13.86
N GLN A 275 -19.19 36.70 15.17
CA GLN A 275 -19.49 35.64 16.13
C GLN A 275 -20.18 36.22 17.34
N PHE A 276 -21.02 35.41 17.99
CA PHE A 276 -21.55 35.79 19.29
C PHE A 276 -20.49 35.58 20.36
N GLU A 277 -20.26 36.61 21.17
CA GLU A 277 -19.39 36.56 22.34
C GLU A 277 -20.18 36.16 23.59
N ALA A 278 -21.45 36.56 23.65
CA ALA A 278 -22.40 36.31 24.73
C ALA A 278 -23.83 36.52 24.19
N PRO A 279 -24.90 36.20 24.96
CA PRO A 279 -26.27 36.49 24.54
C PRO A 279 -26.43 37.95 24.10
N ALA A 280 -26.96 38.15 22.88
CA ALA A 280 -27.12 39.47 22.25
C ALA A 280 -25.84 40.31 21.99
N LEU A 281 -24.64 39.81 22.26
CA LEU A 281 -23.37 40.50 21.99
C LEU A 281 -22.62 39.83 20.84
N VAL A 282 -22.32 40.61 19.80
CA VAL A 282 -21.71 40.12 18.57
C VAL A 282 -20.43 40.87 18.28
N SER A 283 -19.33 40.16 18.07
CA SER A 283 -18.11 40.72 17.52
C SER A 283 -18.13 40.66 15.99
N ILE A 284 -17.54 41.66 15.37
CA ILE A 284 -17.44 41.81 13.92
C ILE A 284 -15.98 42.01 13.59
N TYR A 285 -15.46 41.17 12.72
CA TYR A 285 -14.19 41.40 12.05
C TYR A 285 -14.43 41.53 10.55
N SER A 286 -13.88 42.55 9.91
CA SER A 286 -13.86 42.63 8.45
C SER A 286 -12.59 43.30 7.95
N ARG A 287 -12.29 43.10 6.67
CA ARG A 287 -11.16 43.74 5.99
C ARG A 287 -11.54 44.04 4.55
N VAL A 288 -10.77 44.90 3.90
CA VAL A 288 -10.92 45.17 2.46
C VAL A 288 -10.83 43.87 1.67
N LYS A 289 -11.75 43.66 0.74
CA LYS A 289 -11.71 42.54 -0.21
C LYS A 289 -10.68 42.84 -1.28
N ASN A 290 -9.57 42.10 -1.27
CA ASN A 290 -8.50 42.19 -2.26
C ASN A 290 -8.13 40.80 -2.81
N ASN A 291 -7.39 40.80 -3.92
CA ASN A 291 -6.94 39.57 -4.58
C ASN A 291 -5.60 39.05 -4.02
N SER A 292 -4.86 39.88 -3.27
CA SER A 292 -3.54 39.57 -2.72
C SER A 292 -3.60 38.68 -1.47
N GLY A 293 -4.75 38.61 -0.81
CA GLY A 293 -4.91 37.91 0.47
C GLY A 293 -4.39 38.69 1.67
N ASN A 294 -3.71 39.82 1.45
CA ASN A 294 -3.19 40.67 2.52
C ASN A 294 -4.32 41.32 3.32
N VAL A 295 -4.09 41.54 4.60
CA VAL A 295 -5.03 42.28 5.45
C VAL A 295 -4.84 43.77 5.21
N GLU A 296 -5.87 44.41 4.65
CA GLU A 296 -5.90 45.84 4.40
C GLU A 296 -7.10 46.46 5.13
N SER A 297 -6.83 47.54 5.86
CA SER A 297 -7.80 48.32 6.64
C SER A 297 -8.77 47.44 7.45
N PRO A 298 -8.26 46.62 8.40
CA PRO A 298 -9.10 45.78 9.23
C PRO A 298 -10.06 46.64 10.08
N ILE A 299 -11.26 46.11 10.28
CA ILE A 299 -12.29 46.66 11.15
C ILE A 299 -12.56 45.64 12.24
N HIS A 300 -12.52 46.11 13.48
CA HIS A 300 -12.99 45.36 14.64
C HIS A 300 -14.14 46.11 15.27
N ALA A 301 -15.29 45.46 15.46
CA ALA A 301 -16.45 46.10 16.06
C ALA A 301 -17.17 45.20 17.06
N LEU A 302 -17.85 45.83 18.01
CA LEU A 302 -18.81 45.20 18.90
C LEU A 302 -20.19 45.75 18.60
N LEU A 303 -21.14 44.83 18.39
CA LEU A 303 -22.54 45.10 18.13
C LEU A 303 -23.38 44.47 19.24
N ARG A 304 -24.42 45.17 19.67
CA ARG A 304 -25.43 44.61 20.57
C ARG A 304 -26.78 44.51 19.89
N LEU A 305 -27.44 43.36 20.04
CA LEU A 305 -28.82 43.15 19.61
C LEU A 305 -29.77 43.85 20.59
N ASP A 306 -29.99 45.14 20.38
CA ASP A 306 -30.96 45.91 21.15
C ASP A 306 -32.39 45.51 20.75
N LYS A 307 -33.17 44.99 21.71
CA LYS A 307 -34.60 44.73 21.51
C LYS A 307 -35.37 46.05 21.45
N GLY A 308 -36.34 46.15 20.55
CA GLY A 308 -37.29 47.27 20.47
C GLY A 308 -36.86 48.45 19.58
N LYS A 309 -35.66 48.43 18.98
CA LYS A 309 -35.24 49.41 17.97
C LYS A 309 -35.36 48.82 16.56
N SER A 310 -35.64 49.68 15.57
CA SER A 310 -35.66 49.31 14.15
C SER A 310 -34.26 49.22 13.53
N TYR A 311 -33.22 49.56 14.29
CA TYR A 311 -31.83 49.56 13.88
C TYR A 311 -30.94 48.96 14.98
N LEU A 312 -29.76 48.50 14.58
CA LEU A 312 -28.69 48.08 15.48
C LEU A 312 -27.53 49.06 15.38
N THR A 313 -26.74 49.17 16.44
CA THR A 313 -25.52 49.99 16.43
C THR A 313 -24.32 49.16 16.82
N SER A 314 -23.18 49.48 16.21
CA SER A 314 -21.88 48.94 16.62
C SER A 314 -20.90 50.07 16.89
N ILE A 315 -19.98 49.85 17.81
CA ILE A 315 -18.77 50.67 17.95
C ILE A 315 -17.64 49.90 17.27
N ALA A 316 -16.96 50.55 16.34
CA ALA A 316 -15.91 49.93 15.54
C ALA A 316 -14.62 50.74 15.56
N THR A 317 -13.48 50.08 15.49
CA THR A 317 -12.20 50.68 15.13
C THR A 317 -11.88 50.37 13.67
N THR A 318 -11.44 51.38 12.94
CA THR A 318 -11.09 51.32 11.52
C THR A 318 -10.01 52.34 11.20
N TRP A 319 -9.67 52.50 9.93
CA TRP A 319 -8.72 53.49 9.42
C TRP A 319 -9.45 54.71 8.86
N SER A 320 -8.75 55.85 8.84
CA SER A 320 -9.23 57.10 8.24
C SER A 320 -9.13 57.11 6.71
N PHE A 321 -8.49 56.11 6.08
CA PHE A 321 -8.31 55.99 4.63
C PHE A 321 -7.69 57.24 3.97
N ASP A 322 -6.88 57.98 4.73
CA ASP A 322 -6.08 59.08 4.21
C ASP A 322 -4.83 58.56 3.46
N MET A 323 -4.03 59.46 2.89
CA MET A 323 -2.77 59.09 2.22
C MET A 323 -1.55 59.24 3.12
N GLY A 324 -0.61 58.29 3.02
CA GLY A 324 0.66 58.32 3.74
C GLY A 324 0.48 58.36 5.25
N ASP A 325 1.21 59.26 5.92
CA ASP A 325 1.20 59.43 7.37
C ASP A 325 -0.13 59.96 7.93
N GLY A 326 -1.05 60.42 7.07
CA GLY A 326 -2.39 60.82 7.46
C GLY A 326 -3.35 59.65 7.71
N ASN A 327 -3.01 58.45 7.22
CA ASN A 327 -3.83 57.27 7.43
C ASN A 327 -3.67 56.78 8.87
N ASP A 328 -4.71 56.98 9.68
CA ASP A 328 -4.65 56.74 11.11
C ASP A 328 -5.86 55.92 11.57
N MET A 329 -5.71 55.21 12.69
CA MET A 329 -6.79 54.50 13.32
C MET A 329 -7.78 55.47 13.95
N ILE A 330 -9.05 55.12 13.87
CA ILE A 330 -10.18 55.89 14.39
C ILE A 330 -11.23 54.93 14.94
N GLY A 331 -11.94 55.34 15.98
CA GLY A 331 -13.20 54.76 16.41
C GLY A 331 -14.37 55.43 15.69
N ILE A 332 -15.38 54.65 15.31
CA ILE A 332 -16.59 55.13 14.65
C ILE A 332 -17.81 54.36 15.15
N ARG A 333 -18.99 54.98 15.02
CA ARG A 333 -20.26 54.28 15.17
C ARG A 333 -20.79 53.86 13.79
N ASN A 334 -21.30 52.63 13.72
CA ASN A 334 -22.04 52.16 12.56
C ASN A 334 -23.49 51.86 12.93
N VAL A 335 -24.39 52.03 11.97
CA VAL A 335 -25.82 51.77 12.13
C VAL A 335 -26.27 50.77 11.08
N PHE A 336 -26.96 49.72 11.52
CA PHE A 336 -27.48 48.65 10.70
C PHE A 336 -29.01 48.69 10.67
N ILE A 337 -29.62 48.68 9.49
CA ILE A 337 -31.07 48.66 9.31
C ILE A 337 -31.46 47.44 8.47
N LYS A 338 -32.17 46.48 9.09
CA LYS A 338 -32.52 45.21 8.44
C LYS A 338 -33.46 45.46 7.27
N GLN A 339 -33.13 44.91 6.11
CA GLN A 339 -33.98 44.97 4.91
C GLN A 339 -34.82 43.70 4.74
N GLY A 340 -34.28 42.56 5.13
CA GLY A 340 -35.01 41.29 5.15
C GLY A 340 -34.08 40.09 5.27
N LYS A 341 -34.61 38.90 4.98
CA LYS A 341 -33.90 37.62 5.08
C LYS A 341 -33.67 37.02 3.69
N GLY A 342 -32.52 36.36 3.50
CA GLY A 342 -32.21 35.61 2.29
C GLY A 342 -32.14 36.44 1.00
N GLY A 343 -32.25 35.75 -0.12
CA GLY A 343 -32.08 36.31 -1.47
C GLY A 343 -30.64 36.32 -1.95
N SER A 344 -30.40 36.89 -3.13
CA SER A 344 -29.06 37.08 -3.70
C SER A 344 -28.79 38.55 -3.99
N LEU A 345 -27.54 38.96 -3.78
CA LEU A 345 -27.05 40.28 -4.17
C LEU A 345 -26.25 40.18 -5.45
N GLU A 346 -26.60 41.04 -6.41
CA GLU A 346 -25.93 41.17 -7.70
C GLU A 346 -25.52 42.62 -7.89
N GLU A 347 -24.27 42.84 -8.28
CA GLU A 347 -23.80 44.18 -8.66
C GLU A 347 -24.21 44.49 -10.11
N ILE A 348 -24.82 45.65 -10.33
CA ILE A 348 -25.12 46.16 -11.67
C ILE A 348 -23.95 47.02 -12.13
N THR A 349 -23.13 46.47 -13.02
CA THR A 349 -21.97 47.15 -13.61
C THR A 349 -22.27 47.68 -15.01
N ASN A 350 -21.57 48.73 -15.43
CA ASN A 350 -21.54 49.23 -16.82
C ASN A 350 -22.90 49.65 -17.43
N THR A 351 -23.77 50.26 -16.63
CA THR A 351 -25.00 50.90 -17.14
C THR A 351 -24.89 52.43 -17.19
N PRO A 352 -25.67 53.13 -18.05
CA PRO A 352 -25.71 54.59 -18.06
C PRO A 352 -26.06 55.19 -16.70
N GLU A 353 -26.92 54.54 -15.91
CA GLU A 353 -27.27 55.03 -14.57
C GLU A 353 -26.07 54.99 -13.62
N ASN A 354 -25.26 53.93 -13.67
CA ASN A 354 -24.06 53.80 -12.83
C ASN A 354 -23.03 54.89 -13.17
N ALA A 355 -22.79 55.13 -14.46
CA ALA A 355 -21.89 56.19 -14.93
C ALA A 355 -22.38 57.60 -14.53
N ASN A 356 -23.70 57.84 -14.56
CA ASN A 356 -24.28 59.14 -14.23
C ASN A 356 -24.36 59.41 -12.71
N CYS A 357 -24.58 58.37 -11.89
CA CYS A 357 -24.78 58.56 -10.45
C CYS A 357 -23.48 58.59 -9.62
N HIS A 358 -22.34 58.22 -10.22
CA HIS A 358 -21.07 57.96 -9.52
C HIS A 358 -21.27 57.09 -8.27
N CYS A 359 -22.04 56.01 -8.43
CA CYS A 359 -22.51 55.17 -7.33
C CYS A 359 -22.47 53.69 -7.71
N LYS A 360 -22.19 52.82 -6.73
CA LYS A 360 -22.35 51.37 -6.92
C LYS A 360 -23.82 51.00 -6.79
N ILE A 361 -24.36 50.31 -7.79
CA ILE A 361 -25.76 49.88 -7.80
C ILE A 361 -25.83 48.40 -7.48
N MET A 362 -26.50 48.05 -6.38
CA MET A 362 -26.72 46.66 -5.95
C MET A 362 -28.18 46.28 -6.15
N LYS A 363 -28.40 45.13 -6.78
CA LYS A 363 -29.70 44.50 -6.97
C LYS A 363 -29.85 43.37 -5.96
N TRP A 364 -30.92 43.40 -5.19
CA TRP A 364 -31.31 42.31 -4.30
C TRP A 364 -32.50 41.57 -4.89
N VAL A 365 -32.28 40.32 -5.27
CA VAL A 365 -33.33 39.39 -5.68
C VAL A 365 -33.80 38.64 -4.43
N GLN A 366 -34.99 38.98 -3.96
CA GLN A 366 -35.58 38.36 -2.78
C GLN A 366 -36.06 36.94 -3.08
N SER A 367 -36.27 36.12 -2.05
CA SER A 367 -36.75 34.73 -2.20
C SER A 367 -38.11 34.59 -2.88
N ASN A 368 -38.92 35.66 -2.91
CA ASN A 368 -40.20 35.73 -3.61
C ASN A 368 -40.07 36.29 -5.05
N ASN A 369 -38.85 36.36 -5.60
CA ASN A 369 -38.51 36.97 -6.88
C ASN A 369 -38.79 38.48 -7.00
N GLN A 370 -39.11 39.18 -5.89
CA GLN A 370 -39.16 40.64 -5.90
C GLN A 370 -37.75 41.21 -5.98
N ILE A 371 -37.60 42.29 -6.74
CA ILE A 371 -36.31 42.95 -6.97
C ILE A 371 -36.32 44.29 -6.24
N LYS A 372 -35.28 44.54 -5.45
CA LYS A 372 -35.03 45.84 -4.83
C LYS A 372 -33.62 46.32 -5.18
N THR A 373 -33.51 47.57 -5.61
CA THR A 373 -32.23 48.17 -6.01
C THR A 373 -31.76 49.17 -4.96
N PHE A 374 -30.46 49.19 -4.70
CA PHE A 374 -29.80 50.09 -3.77
C PHE A 374 -28.68 50.85 -4.46
N GLN A 375 -28.64 52.17 -4.28
CA GLN A 375 -27.55 53.02 -4.76
C GLN A 375 -26.63 53.34 -3.58
N LEU A 376 -25.40 52.85 -3.65
CA LEU A 376 -24.37 53.01 -2.62
C LEU A 376 -23.43 54.15 -3.01
N LYS A 377 -23.40 55.23 -2.21
CA LYS A 377 -22.53 56.38 -2.45
C LYS A 377 -22.20 57.14 -1.18
N TYR A 378 -21.15 57.96 -1.25
CA TYR A 378 -20.88 58.99 -0.26
C TYR A 378 -21.88 60.14 -0.42
N ARG A 379 -22.36 60.67 0.71
CA ARG A 379 -23.26 61.82 0.76
C ARG A 379 -22.90 62.72 1.94
N LEU A 380 -23.30 63.97 1.88
CA LEU A 380 -23.25 64.86 3.04
C LEU A 380 -24.31 64.40 4.06
N LEU A 381 -23.93 64.38 5.34
CA LEU A 381 -24.78 63.96 6.45
C LEU A 381 -26.12 64.69 6.46
N ASP A 382 -26.09 66.00 6.20
CA ASP A 382 -27.27 66.87 6.18
C ASP A 382 -28.30 66.48 5.12
N THR A 383 -27.88 65.76 4.07
CA THR A 383 -28.76 65.30 2.99
C THR A 383 -29.55 64.04 3.33
N LEU A 384 -29.25 63.37 4.46
CA LEU A 384 -30.06 62.26 4.94
C LEU A 384 -31.45 62.76 5.36
N ALA A 385 -32.50 62.02 5.04
CA ALA A 385 -33.85 62.37 5.48
C ALA A 385 -34.15 61.99 6.94
N ASN A 386 -33.37 61.05 7.51
CA ASN A 386 -33.62 60.50 8.83
C ASN A 386 -32.76 61.21 9.89
N GLU A 387 -33.39 62.12 10.65
CA GLU A 387 -32.73 62.87 11.73
C GLU A 387 -32.17 61.97 12.85
N SER A 388 -32.88 60.89 13.20
CA SER A 388 -32.38 59.94 14.20
C SER A 388 -31.12 59.22 13.73
N LEU A 389 -31.00 58.94 12.43
CA LEU A 389 -29.78 58.38 11.85
C LEU A 389 -28.65 59.41 11.88
N LYS A 390 -28.91 60.67 11.49
CA LYS A 390 -27.88 61.73 11.53
C LYS A 390 -27.22 61.84 12.90
N ALA A 391 -28.03 61.93 13.96
CA ALA A 391 -27.54 62.05 15.34
C ALA A 391 -26.70 60.85 15.82
N LEU A 392 -26.77 59.70 15.14
CA LEU A 392 -25.99 58.51 15.50
C LEU A 392 -24.62 58.46 14.82
N ILE A 393 -24.48 59.08 13.64
CA ILE A 393 -23.30 58.96 12.76
C ILE A 393 -22.73 60.33 12.36
N ASP A 394 -22.94 61.33 13.22
CA ASP A 394 -22.34 62.65 13.08
C ASP A 394 -20.86 62.65 13.43
N GLU A 395 -20.20 63.81 13.28
CA GLU A 395 -18.80 64.01 13.61
C GLU A 395 -18.47 63.68 15.07
N LYS A 396 -19.45 63.80 15.99
CA LYS A 396 -19.29 63.45 17.42
C LYS A 396 -19.26 61.95 17.66
N SER A 397 -19.67 61.16 16.68
CA SER A 397 -19.57 59.69 16.72
C SER A 397 -18.16 59.17 16.37
N ILE A 398 -17.25 60.06 15.95
CA ILE A 398 -15.88 59.74 15.54
C ILE A 398 -14.92 59.97 16.72
N LEU A 399 -14.12 58.95 17.04
CA LEU A 399 -13.07 58.97 18.04
C LEU A 399 -11.72 58.90 17.33
N LEU A 400 -10.86 59.90 17.52
CA LEU A 400 -9.50 59.85 16.98
C LEU A 400 -8.59 59.00 17.87
N ARG A 401 -7.60 58.29 17.29
CA ARG A 401 -6.60 57.54 18.07
C ARG A 401 -5.83 58.45 19.03
N GLU A 402 -5.42 59.61 18.55
CA GLU A 402 -4.81 60.67 19.35
C GLU A 402 -5.79 61.84 19.48
N PRO A 403 -6.09 62.30 20.70
CA PRO A 403 -6.90 63.49 20.91
C PRO A 403 -6.32 64.70 20.19
N ARG A 404 -7.17 65.49 19.52
CA ARG A 404 -6.79 66.75 18.86
C ARG A 404 -7.67 67.88 19.37
N GLU A 405 -7.09 69.05 19.60
CA GLU A 405 -7.86 70.25 19.95
C GLU A 405 -8.91 70.55 18.85
N GLY A 406 -10.12 70.91 19.27
CA GLY A 406 -11.25 71.19 18.36
C GLY A 406 -12.11 69.98 17.96
N VAL A 407 -11.69 68.74 18.27
CA VAL A 407 -12.50 67.53 18.09
C VAL A 407 -13.05 67.11 19.45
N ILE A 408 -14.16 67.74 19.85
CA ILE A 408 -14.68 67.59 21.22
C ILE A 408 -15.63 66.40 21.32
N LEU A 409 -15.25 65.39 22.12
CA LEU A 409 -16.06 64.18 22.42
C LEU A 409 -17.19 64.41 23.44
N THR A 410 -17.44 65.66 23.85
CA THR A 410 -18.48 66.04 24.82
C THR A 410 -18.86 67.50 24.63
N PRO A 411 -20.12 67.92 24.86
CA PRO A 411 -20.42 69.34 24.94
C PRO A 411 -19.56 69.95 26.05
N ALA A 412 -18.99 71.14 25.80
CA ALA A 412 -18.41 71.91 26.88
C ALA A 412 -19.44 72.01 28.00
N LEU A 413 -19.06 71.61 29.22
CA LEU A 413 -19.83 71.95 30.41
C LEU A 413 -20.11 73.44 30.33
N GLN A 414 -21.38 73.79 30.12
CA GLN A 414 -21.83 75.16 30.35
C GLN A 414 -21.42 75.43 31.79
N LYS A 415 -20.41 76.28 31.96
CA LYS A 415 -20.18 76.91 33.26
C LYS A 415 -21.45 77.71 33.50
N ASP A 416 -22.34 77.13 34.31
CA ASP A 416 -23.49 77.82 34.82
C ASP A 416 -23.02 79.17 35.35
N LYS A 417 -23.68 80.20 34.84
CA LYS A 417 -23.61 81.55 35.36
C LYS A 417 -24.02 81.47 36.83
N PHE A 418 -23.06 81.67 37.72
CA PHE A 418 -23.30 82.21 39.05
C PHE A 418 -22.73 83.62 39.09
#